data_AF-A0A2W7N578-F1
#
_entry.id   AF-A0A2W7N578-F1
#
_cell.length_a   1.000
_cell.length_b   1.000
_cell.length_c   1.000
_cell.angle_alpha   90.00
_cell.angle_beta   90.00
_cell.angle_gamma   90.00
#
_symmetry.space_group_name_H-M   'P 1'
#
loop_
_entity.id
_entity.type
_entity.pdbx_description
1 polymer ?
#
loop_
_entity_poly.entity_id
_entity_poly.type
_entity_poly.pdbx_seq_one_letter_code
_entity_poly.pdbx_strand_id
1 'polypeptide(L)'
;MFADRLRRALRRMRGAPVDMARPVAEGSLVPIHAVVISWAGRGAEAQAIAAALGPAVERLTVIYSNHEGVPETGAGDWVGVPQDWYYGRKFAESLRRHRGEALMLQVQADAGSPDWPGLVDRLRAAHAACPDLGVWAPEVHVSPYRLQTALLGRRSGALHDAAQTDGVVWALSRPVLDRLAALDYAGNDLGWGIDWTAFAIARSRGHAVLCDTGLTVSHPPARGYSENAAEAQMAWFLAQLDPAETAWRLWSQALVRTRKRARRHATGRWPLGAAAETAELAAPALRGAIAEIRVGSGRVLVRGAPDLDRQGVRLRAGLRRRPLVPLDKAPDIRAAPRLFDLAPHRGETHALEVEPPGPDGEAGPPLARLEIRAPGPLSVPLGPPLTLPGGTGDLELAALLAADAPGGALVLHLAPCGEGPPEGPPRIAIEIGGAGGIPARIAQWQPGFARIPGAARPRRAELRLECSGAGPESPARLCAAGPHIVSPAAQPDLVWPRRIAGGYAGPCRWFVAETGPLGPRSRLAIGRGDARADLLPPAPGLSARIEAGTLHVTAPAGPAMLGVWLDGVAAFALALDGDQARLALPPDPRPGGGRLELRDATGTRILWRSRTPRNPDPRPVFDT
;
A
#
# COMPACT_ATOMS: atom_id res chain seq x y z
N MET A 1 13.41 -3.18 -29.80
CA MET A 1 12.08 -3.80 -30.04
C MET A 1 11.09 -3.58 -28.88
N PHE A 2 11.50 -3.74 -27.62
CA PHE A 2 10.61 -3.69 -26.45
C PHE A 2 10.20 -2.25 -26.08
N ALA A 3 11.14 -1.29 -26.15
CA ALA A 3 10.85 0.14 -25.92
C ALA A 3 9.79 0.69 -26.89
N ASP A 4 9.78 0.25 -28.15
CA ASP A 4 8.77 0.62 -29.13
C ASP A 4 7.41 -0.04 -28.86
N ARG A 5 7.38 -1.28 -28.33
CA ARG A 5 6.12 -1.91 -27.89
C ARG A 5 5.51 -1.12 -26.72
N LEU A 6 6.33 -0.69 -25.76
CA LEU A 6 5.89 0.11 -24.61
C LEU A 6 5.41 1.51 -25.03
N ARG A 7 6.14 2.22 -25.90
CA ARG A 7 5.69 3.52 -26.42
C ARG A 7 4.39 3.40 -27.21
N ARG A 8 4.24 2.34 -28.03
CA ARG A 8 2.98 2.07 -28.75
C ARG A 8 1.85 1.78 -27.78
N ALA A 9 2.07 1.00 -26.73
CA ALA A 9 1.08 0.73 -25.68
C ALA A 9 0.65 2.03 -24.97
N LEU A 10 1.60 2.86 -24.54
CA LEU A 10 1.31 4.14 -23.86
C LEU A 10 0.64 5.18 -24.78
N ARG A 11 0.97 5.19 -26.09
CA ARG A 11 0.28 6.05 -27.06
C ARG A 11 -1.14 5.55 -27.35
N ARG A 12 -1.35 4.24 -27.44
CA ARG A 12 -2.69 3.63 -27.59
C ARG A 12 -3.59 3.90 -26.37
N MET A 13 -3.03 3.96 -25.17
CA MET A 13 -3.77 4.38 -23.96
C MET A 13 -4.29 5.83 -24.04
N ARG A 14 -3.80 6.65 -24.98
CA ARG A 14 -4.29 8.02 -25.23
C ARG A 14 -5.15 8.12 -26.48
N GLY A 15 -5.59 6.99 -27.04
CA GLY A 15 -6.40 6.94 -28.26
C GLY A 15 -7.69 7.77 -28.16
N ALA A 16 -8.26 8.10 -29.32
CA ALA A 16 -9.53 8.81 -29.42
C ALA A 16 -10.64 8.08 -28.64
N PRO A 17 -11.58 8.81 -28.03
CA PRO A 17 -12.68 8.21 -27.29
C PRO A 17 -13.45 7.23 -28.19
N VAL A 18 -13.62 6.00 -27.71
CA VAL A 18 -14.42 4.98 -28.41
C VAL A 18 -15.89 5.24 -28.13
N ASP A 19 -16.70 5.34 -29.19
CA ASP A 19 -18.14 5.46 -29.07
C ASP A 19 -18.78 4.10 -28.73
N MET A 20 -19.23 3.97 -27.50
CA MET A 20 -19.91 2.76 -26.99
C MET A 20 -21.37 2.65 -27.45
N ALA A 21 -21.94 3.70 -28.06
CA ALA A 21 -23.32 3.69 -28.53
C ALA A 21 -23.48 3.07 -29.92
N ARG A 22 -22.38 2.69 -30.59
CA ARG A 22 -22.44 2.08 -31.91
C ARG A 22 -23.02 0.66 -31.77
N PRO A 23 -24.19 0.35 -32.36
CA PRO A 23 -24.76 -0.99 -32.29
C PRO A 23 -23.76 -1.98 -32.90
N VAL A 24 -23.54 -3.10 -32.20
CA VAL A 24 -22.73 -4.20 -32.71
C VAL A 24 -23.44 -4.72 -33.95
N ALA A 25 -22.80 -4.62 -35.12
CA ALA A 25 -23.37 -5.15 -36.36
C ALA A 25 -23.70 -6.64 -36.14
N GLU A 26 -24.87 -7.10 -36.61
CA GLU A 26 -25.45 -8.43 -36.33
C GLU A 26 -24.65 -9.65 -36.87
N GLY A 27 -23.38 -9.48 -37.25
CA GLY A 27 -22.51 -10.54 -37.75
C GLY A 27 -21.46 -10.99 -36.74
N SER A 28 -21.75 -12.08 -36.04
CA SER A 28 -20.90 -12.83 -35.09
C SER A 28 -20.58 -12.11 -33.76
N LEU A 29 -21.36 -12.42 -32.73
CA LEU A 29 -20.97 -12.15 -31.35
C LEU A 29 -19.63 -12.84 -31.05
N VAL A 30 -18.78 -12.19 -30.27
CA VAL A 30 -17.52 -12.78 -29.82
C VAL A 30 -17.80 -14.00 -28.94
N PRO A 31 -17.24 -15.19 -29.26
CA PRO A 31 -17.50 -16.39 -28.48
C PRO A 31 -16.85 -16.31 -27.10
N ILE A 32 -17.64 -16.57 -26.06
CA ILE A 32 -17.27 -16.52 -24.66
C ILE A 32 -17.43 -17.92 -24.05
N HIS A 33 -16.38 -18.39 -23.39
CA HIS A 33 -16.44 -19.51 -22.46
C HIS A 33 -16.57 -18.97 -21.03
N ALA A 34 -17.75 -19.09 -20.42
CA ALA A 34 -17.91 -18.81 -18.99
C ALA A 34 -17.45 -20.01 -18.16
N VAL A 35 -16.68 -19.73 -17.11
CA VAL A 35 -16.26 -20.72 -16.13
C VAL A 35 -16.64 -20.26 -14.72
N VAL A 36 -17.49 -21.04 -14.06
CA VAL A 36 -17.84 -20.83 -12.65
C VAL A 36 -16.95 -21.72 -11.78
N ILE A 37 -16.23 -21.13 -10.83
CA ILE A 37 -15.39 -21.87 -9.87
C ILE A 37 -16.12 -21.95 -8.54
N SER A 38 -16.46 -23.16 -8.12
CA SER A 38 -17.18 -23.48 -6.89
C SER A 38 -16.34 -24.33 -5.93
N TRP A 39 -16.72 -24.31 -4.66
CA TRP A 39 -16.13 -25.10 -3.58
C TRP A 39 -17.23 -25.52 -2.60
N ALA A 40 -16.87 -26.38 -1.64
CA ALA A 40 -17.83 -26.91 -0.70
C ALA A 40 -18.63 -25.81 0.01
N GLY A 41 -19.96 -25.98 0.01
CA GLY A 41 -20.90 -25.00 0.56
C GLY A 41 -21.32 -23.90 -0.41
N ARG A 42 -20.87 -23.91 -1.68
CA ARG A 42 -21.25 -22.92 -2.72
C ARG A 42 -21.96 -23.51 -3.94
N GLY A 43 -22.43 -24.77 -3.85
CA GLY A 43 -23.08 -25.45 -4.97
C GLY A 43 -24.35 -24.75 -5.44
N ALA A 44 -25.20 -24.28 -4.52
CA ALA A 44 -26.45 -23.59 -4.84
C ALA A 44 -26.20 -22.26 -5.57
N GLU A 45 -25.24 -21.46 -5.10
CA GLU A 45 -24.85 -20.21 -5.75
C GLU A 45 -24.23 -20.46 -7.13
N ALA A 46 -23.36 -21.47 -7.26
CA ALA A 46 -22.79 -21.87 -8.54
C ALA A 46 -23.87 -22.29 -9.54
N GLN A 47 -24.88 -23.06 -9.09
CA GLN A 47 -26.01 -23.47 -9.91
C GLN A 47 -26.85 -22.27 -10.38
N ALA A 48 -27.11 -21.31 -9.50
CA ALA A 48 -27.84 -20.09 -9.85
C ALA A 48 -27.08 -19.23 -10.89
N ILE A 49 -25.78 -19.03 -10.69
CA ILE A 49 -24.91 -18.31 -11.64
C ILE A 49 -24.87 -19.05 -12.98
N ALA A 50 -24.67 -20.36 -12.96
CA ALA A 50 -24.64 -21.21 -14.16
C ALA A 50 -25.95 -21.14 -14.95
N ALA A 51 -27.10 -21.23 -14.27
CA ALA A 51 -28.41 -21.13 -14.91
C ALA A 51 -28.63 -19.76 -15.58
N ALA A 52 -28.16 -18.67 -14.96
CA ALA A 52 -28.27 -17.33 -15.51
C ALA A 52 -27.30 -17.08 -16.69
N LEU A 53 -26.08 -17.62 -16.63
CA LEU A 53 -25.07 -17.44 -17.67
C LEU A 53 -25.29 -18.35 -18.89
N GLY A 54 -25.80 -19.56 -18.70
CA GLY A 54 -25.91 -20.59 -19.74
C GLY A 54 -26.51 -20.10 -21.06
N PRO A 55 -27.67 -19.40 -21.04
CA PRO A 55 -28.28 -18.85 -22.25
C PRO A 55 -27.52 -17.67 -22.88
N ALA A 56 -26.65 -17.01 -22.13
CA ALA A 56 -25.97 -15.78 -22.56
C ALA A 56 -24.61 -16.04 -23.22
N VAL A 57 -24.02 -17.22 -23.04
CA VAL A 57 -22.66 -17.57 -23.50
C VAL A 57 -22.66 -18.79 -24.40
N GLU A 58 -21.62 -18.88 -25.24
CA GLU A 58 -21.45 -19.98 -26.20
C GLU A 58 -21.05 -21.27 -25.50
N ARG A 59 -20.36 -21.17 -24.37
CA ARG A 59 -20.01 -22.31 -23.54
C ARG A 59 -19.96 -21.96 -22.07
N LEU A 60 -20.42 -22.91 -21.24
CA LEU A 60 -20.40 -22.82 -19.79
C LEU A 60 -19.79 -24.08 -19.20
N THR A 61 -18.82 -23.91 -18.30
CA THR A 61 -18.27 -24.97 -17.46
C THR A 61 -18.32 -24.56 -15.99
N VAL A 62 -18.65 -25.49 -15.11
CA VAL A 62 -18.59 -25.31 -13.66
C VAL A 62 -17.51 -26.23 -13.11
N ILE A 63 -16.44 -25.68 -12.55
CA ILE A 63 -15.40 -26.44 -11.84
C ILE A 63 -15.76 -26.43 -10.35
N TYR A 64 -16.10 -27.58 -9.79
CA TYR A 64 -16.58 -27.66 -8.41
C TYR A 64 -15.81 -28.70 -7.59
N SER A 65 -15.86 -28.53 -6.27
CA SER A 65 -15.48 -29.56 -5.32
C SER A 65 -16.47 -29.52 -4.15
N ASN A 66 -16.79 -30.67 -3.58
CA ASN A 66 -17.64 -30.80 -2.39
C ASN A 66 -17.05 -31.83 -1.42
N HIS A 67 -17.55 -31.83 -0.18
CA HIS A 67 -17.04 -32.70 0.87
C HIS A 67 -17.44 -34.17 0.63
N GLU A 68 -18.60 -34.39 0.04
CA GLU A 68 -19.17 -35.71 -0.16
C GLU A 68 -18.55 -36.47 -1.34
N GLY A 69 -17.80 -35.78 -2.22
CA GLY A 69 -17.30 -36.33 -3.48
C GLY A 69 -18.43 -36.72 -4.44
N VAL A 70 -19.64 -36.21 -4.23
CA VAL A 70 -20.83 -36.58 -5.00
C VAL A 70 -20.88 -35.73 -6.26
N PRO A 71 -21.21 -36.31 -7.43
CA PRO A 71 -21.40 -35.54 -8.64
C PRO A 71 -22.50 -34.46 -8.51
N GLU A 72 -22.15 -33.21 -8.80
CA GLU A 72 -23.11 -32.10 -8.96
C GLU A 72 -23.49 -31.92 -10.44
N THR A 73 -24.68 -31.39 -10.69
CA THR A 73 -25.23 -31.20 -12.04
C THR A 73 -25.99 -29.88 -12.14
N GLY A 74 -26.11 -29.34 -13.36
CA GLY A 74 -26.80 -28.08 -13.63
C GLY A 74 -26.59 -27.63 -15.08
N ALA A 75 -26.81 -26.34 -15.36
CA ALA A 75 -26.52 -25.77 -16.67
C ALA A 75 -25.02 -25.83 -16.99
N GLY A 76 -24.66 -26.20 -18.23
CA GLY A 76 -23.27 -26.33 -18.68
C GLY A 76 -22.60 -27.66 -18.32
N ASP A 77 -21.28 -27.71 -18.49
CA ASP A 77 -20.44 -28.88 -18.18
C ASP A 77 -19.94 -28.80 -16.73
N TRP A 78 -20.39 -29.71 -15.87
CA TRP A 78 -20.02 -29.75 -14.45
C TRP A 78 -18.86 -30.72 -14.22
N VAL A 79 -17.71 -30.18 -13.83
CA VAL A 79 -16.45 -30.92 -13.65
C VAL A 79 -16.08 -30.94 -12.17
N GLY A 80 -16.22 -32.11 -11.55
CA GLY A 80 -15.77 -32.35 -10.19
C GLY A 80 -14.25 -32.47 -10.12
N VAL A 81 -13.64 -31.80 -9.15
CA VAL A 81 -12.21 -31.89 -8.85
C VAL A 81 -11.99 -32.25 -7.37
N PRO A 82 -10.78 -32.69 -6.97
CA PRO A 82 -10.48 -32.99 -5.57
C PRO A 82 -10.81 -31.83 -4.62
N GLN A 83 -11.30 -32.18 -3.43
CA GLN A 83 -11.75 -31.21 -2.43
C GLN A 83 -10.63 -30.33 -1.87
N ASP A 84 -9.39 -30.82 -1.91
CA ASP A 84 -8.21 -30.06 -1.48
C ASP A 84 -7.71 -29.07 -2.54
N TRP A 85 -8.31 -29.03 -3.74
CA TRP A 85 -7.95 -28.02 -4.74
C TRP A 85 -8.56 -26.67 -4.38
N TYR A 86 -7.72 -25.66 -4.22
CA TYR A 86 -8.15 -24.28 -4.04
C TYR A 86 -8.27 -23.57 -5.40
N TYR A 87 -8.41 -22.24 -5.36
CA TYR A 87 -8.68 -21.42 -6.54
C TYR A 87 -7.66 -21.63 -7.68
N GLY A 88 -6.37 -21.71 -7.38
CA GLY A 88 -5.32 -21.80 -8.38
C GLY A 88 -5.35 -23.08 -9.21
N ARG A 89 -5.54 -24.25 -8.58
CA ARG A 89 -5.69 -25.52 -9.32
C ARG A 89 -7.01 -25.60 -10.08
N LYS A 90 -8.11 -25.08 -9.51
CA LYS A 90 -9.39 -24.95 -10.21
C LYS A 90 -9.29 -24.02 -11.43
N PHE A 91 -8.53 -22.93 -11.31
CA PHE A 91 -8.24 -22.04 -12.42
C PHE A 91 -7.39 -22.73 -13.50
N ALA A 92 -6.39 -23.52 -13.11
CA ALA A 92 -5.61 -24.32 -14.06
C ALA A 92 -6.47 -25.36 -14.82
N GLU A 93 -7.46 -25.98 -14.15
CA GLU A 93 -8.45 -26.82 -14.83
C GLU A 93 -9.32 -26.02 -15.80
N SER A 94 -9.70 -24.79 -15.43
CA SER A 94 -10.45 -23.86 -16.30
C SER A 94 -9.71 -23.60 -17.61
N LEU A 95 -8.39 -23.36 -17.53
CA LEU A 95 -7.53 -23.15 -18.70
C LEU A 95 -7.46 -24.40 -19.59
N ARG A 96 -7.32 -25.58 -19.00
CA ARG A 96 -7.31 -26.87 -19.73
C ARG A 96 -8.63 -27.13 -20.47
N ARG A 97 -9.74 -26.64 -19.92
CA ARG A 97 -11.08 -26.82 -20.50
C ARG A 97 -11.43 -25.80 -21.58
N HIS A 98 -10.73 -24.67 -21.68
CA HIS A 98 -10.97 -23.66 -22.71
C HIS A 98 -10.53 -24.18 -24.09
N ARG A 99 -11.41 -24.12 -25.11
CA ARG A 99 -11.25 -24.91 -26.37
C ARG A 99 -11.16 -24.08 -27.65
N GLY A 100 -10.99 -22.77 -27.59
CA GLY A 100 -10.99 -21.98 -28.83
C GLY A 100 -11.71 -20.66 -28.74
N GLU A 101 -12.55 -20.48 -27.73
CA GLU A 101 -13.35 -19.28 -27.55
C GLU A 101 -12.42 -18.05 -27.45
N ALA A 102 -12.88 -16.91 -27.94
CA ALA A 102 -12.06 -15.71 -28.00
C ALA A 102 -11.78 -15.15 -26.60
N LEU A 103 -12.75 -15.32 -25.70
CA LEU A 103 -12.72 -14.86 -24.32
C LEU A 103 -13.06 -16.00 -23.37
N MET A 104 -12.44 -16.00 -22.19
CA MET A 104 -12.87 -16.78 -21.04
C MET A 104 -13.35 -15.83 -19.94
N LEU A 105 -14.62 -15.92 -19.53
CA LEU A 105 -15.18 -15.19 -18.39
C LEU A 105 -15.13 -16.10 -17.16
N GLN A 106 -14.30 -15.78 -16.17
CA GLN A 106 -14.25 -16.54 -14.92
C GLN A 106 -15.06 -15.83 -13.83
N VAL A 107 -15.88 -16.60 -13.12
CA VAL A 107 -16.76 -16.15 -12.02
C VAL A 107 -16.53 -17.03 -10.80
N GLN A 108 -16.28 -16.44 -9.62
CA GLN A 108 -16.27 -17.17 -8.35
C GLN A 108 -17.71 -17.39 -7.85
N ALA A 109 -17.99 -18.56 -7.30
CA ALA A 109 -19.36 -18.94 -6.91
C ALA A 109 -19.95 -18.11 -5.76
N ASP A 110 -19.13 -17.38 -5.00
CA ASP A 110 -19.59 -16.46 -3.96
C ASP A 110 -19.70 -14.99 -4.43
N ALA A 111 -19.54 -14.75 -5.74
CA ALA A 111 -19.81 -13.45 -6.34
C ALA A 111 -21.32 -13.26 -6.60
N GLY A 112 -21.81 -12.03 -6.42
CA GLY A 112 -23.18 -11.66 -6.69
C GLY A 112 -23.30 -10.59 -7.77
N SER A 113 -24.20 -10.81 -8.73
CA SER A 113 -24.64 -9.80 -9.71
C SER A 113 -26.17 -9.82 -9.79
N PRO A 114 -26.84 -8.66 -9.88
CA PRO A 114 -28.27 -8.62 -10.16
C PRO A 114 -28.61 -9.02 -11.61
N ASP A 115 -27.63 -8.99 -12.52
CA ASP A 115 -27.84 -9.22 -13.95
C ASP A 115 -26.58 -9.86 -14.58
N TRP A 116 -26.52 -11.19 -14.58
CA TRP A 116 -25.44 -11.93 -15.25
C TRP A 116 -25.48 -11.84 -16.78
N PRO A 117 -26.65 -11.93 -17.47
CA PRO A 117 -26.73 -11.69 -18.90
C PRO A 117 -26.22 -10.30 -19.32
N GLY A 118 -26.65 -9.23 -18.64
CA GLY A 118 -26.19 -7.88 -18.93
C GLY A 118 -24.68 -7.70 -18.72
N LEU A 119 -24.08 -8.44 -17.80
CA LEU A 119 -22.62 -8.50 -17.63
C LEU A 119 -21.92 -9.07 -18.87
N VAL A 120 -22.48 -10.14 -19.47
CA VAL A 120 -21.96 -10.73 -20.71
C VAL A 120 -22.09 -9.75 -21.88
N ASP A 121 -23.22 -9.06 -22.00
CA ASP A 121 -23.42 -8.06 -23.05
C ASP A 121 -22.43 -6.89 -22.94
N ARG A 122 -22.17 -6.42 -21.72
CA ARG A 122 -21.14 -5.40 -21.44
C ARG A 122 -19.74 -5.87 -21.79
N LEU A 123 -19.40 -7.13 -21.53
CA LEU A 123 -18.13 -7.72 -21.94
C LEU A 123 -18.01 -7.77 -23.48
N ARG A 124 -19.04 -8.23 -24.19
CA ARG A 124 -19.05 -8.25 -25.67
C ARG A 124 -18.88 -6.83 -26.23
N ALA A 125 -19.60 -5.86 -25.69
CA ALA A 125 -19.48 -4.45 -26.09
C ALA A 125 -18.06 -3.90 -25.82
N ALA A 126 -17.47 -4.22 -24.67
CA ALA A 126 -16.10 -3.81 -24.35
C ALA A 126 -15.07 -4.42 -25.30
N HIS A 127 -15.23 -5.69 -25.68
CA HIS A 127 -14.37 -6.35 -26.67
C HIS A 127 -14.53 -5.74 -28.07
N ALA A 128 -15.77 -5.50 -28.52
CA ALA A 128 -16.04 -4.84 -29.80
C ALA A 128 -15.42 -3.42 -29.85
N ALA A 129 -15.52 -2.67 -28.76
CA ALA A 129 -14.92 -1.34 -28.61
C ALA A 129 -13.39 -1.36 -28.48
N CYS A 130 -12.82 -2.47 -28.01
CA CYS A 130 -11.40 -2.60 -27.69
C CYS A 130 -10.86 -3.93 -28.24
N PRO A 131 -10.56 -4.04 -29.55
CA PRO A 131 -10.03 -5.27 -30.13
C PRO A 131 -8.69 -5.73 -29.54
N ASP A 132 -7.95 -4.82 -28.89
CA ASP A 132 -6.75 -5.12 -28.11
C ASP A 132 -7.04 -5.52 -26.65
N LEU A 133 -8.29 -5.83 -26.29
CA LEU A 133 -8.66 -6.24 -24.92
C LEU A 133 -7.85 -7.46 -24.48
N GLY A 134 -7.11 -7.31 -23.38
CA GLY A 134 -6.34 -8.38 -22.74
C GLY A 134 -7.08 -8.96 -21.54
N VAL A 135 -7.43 -8.07 -20.61
CA VAL A 135 -8.15 -8.34 -19.36
C VAL A 135 -9.31 -7.35 -19.25
N TRP A 136 -10.48 -7.84 -18.86
CA TRP A 136 -11.64 -7.04 -18.50
C TRP A 136 -12.18 -7.46 -17.14
N ALA A 137 -12.66 -6.52 -16.32
CA ALA A 137 -13.37 -6.84 -15.09
C ALA A 137 -14.41 -5.75 -14.76
N PRO A 138 -15.56 -6.08 -14.15
CA PRO A 138 -16.44 -5.10 -13.53
C PRO A 138 -15.80 -4.49 -12.26
N GLU A 139 -16.42 -3.47 -11.68
CA GLU A 139 -16.08 -3.06 -10.31
C GLU A 139 -16.50 -4.14 -9.30
N VAL A 140 -15.66 -4.42 -8.31
CA VAL A 140 -15.98 -5.34 -7.21
C VAL A 140 -16.10 -4.53 -5.91
N HIS A 141 -17.28 -4.57 -5.28
CA HIS A 141 -17.63 -3.75 -4.10
C HIS A 141 -16.65 -3.93 -2.92
N VAL A 142 -16.06 -5.12 -2.79
CA VAL A 142 -15.14 -5.48 -1.71
C VAL A 142 -13.84 -6.04 -2.28
N SER A 143 -13.07 -5.18 -2.95
CA SER A 143 -11.76 -5.54 -3.49
C SER A 143 -10.60 -4.82 -2.78
N PRO A 144 -9.43 -5.48 -2.62
CA PRO A 144 -8.19 -4.78 -2.26
C PRO A 144 -7.76 -3.75 -3.32
N TYR A 145 -8.32 -3.77 -4.53
CA TYR A 145 -7.98 -2.89 -5.65
C TYR A 145 -9.07 -1.85 -5.95
N ARG A 146 -9.48 -1.09 -4.94
CA ARG A 146 -10.48 -0.02 -5.10
C ARG A 146 -10.16 0.89 -6.28
N LEU A 147 -11.19 1.34 -7.01
CA LEU A 147 -11.05 2.13 -8.24
C LEU A 147 -10.06 3.30 -8.12
N GLN A 148 -10.09 4.04 -7.01
CA GLN A 148 -9.23 5.21 -6.81
C GLN A 148 -7.72 4.88 -6.78
N THR A 149 -7.34 3.63 -6.50
CA THR A 149 -5.95 3.19 -6.47
C THR A 149 -5.55 2.42 -7.71
N ALA A 150 -6.51 1.73 -8.33
CA ALA A 150 -6.29 0.82 -9.44
C ALA A 150 -6.43 1.48 -10.83
N LEU A 151 -7.28 2.50 -11.02
CA LEU A 151 -7.55 3.06 -12.34
C LEU A 151 -6.44 3.99 -12.86
N LEU A 152 -6.00 3.80 -14.09
CA LEU A 152 -5.00 4.64 -14.78
C LEU A 152 -5.64 5.86 -15.45
N GLY A 153 -6.82 5.69 -16.03
CA GLY A 153 -7.52 6.74 -16.77
C GLY A 153 -8.80 6.21 -17.39
N ARG A 154 -9.66 7.11 -17.86
CA ARG A 154 -10.87 6.76 -18.61
C ARG A 154 -10.48 6.44 -20.05
N ARG A 155 -10.97 5.34 -20.59
CA ARG A 155 -10.77 4.96 -22.00
C ARG A 155 -11.96 5.37 -22.87
N SER A 156 -13.16 4.96 -22.47
CA SER A 156 -14.43 5.34 -23.11
C SER A 156 -15.60 5.06 -22.18
N GLY A 157 -16.67 5.86 -22.18
CA GLY A 157 -17.87 5.55 -21.40
C GLY A 157 -17.55 5.20 -19.93
N ALA A 158 -17.95 4.01 -19.48
CA ALA A 158 -17.60 3.49 -18.15
C ALA A 158 -16.38 2.56 -18.14
N LEU A 159 -15.67 2.41 -19.27
CA LEU A 159 -14.44 1.64 -19.38
C LEU A 159 -13.23 2.50 -19.01
N HIS A 160 -12.47 2.01 -18.05
CA HIS A 160 -11.24 2.63 -17.57
C HIS A 160 -10.05 1.70 -17.78
N ASP A 161 -8.92 2.25 -18.22
CA ASP A 161 -7.65 1.53 -18.12
C ASP A 161 -7.33 1.29 -16.64
N ALA A 162 -6.93 0.07 -16.29
CA ALA A 162 -6.59 -0.33 -14.93
C ALA A 162 -5.11 -0.74 -14.84
N ALA A 163 -4.52 -0.45 -13.68
CA ALA A 163 -3.19 -0.91 -13.25
C ALA A 163 -3.27 -2.31 -12.62
N GLN A 164 -4.43 -2.65 -12.06
CA GLN A 164 -4.76 -3.97 -11.56
C GLN A 164 -6.28 -4.12 -11.47
N THR A 165 -6.78 -5.33 -11.61
CA THR A 165 -8.18 -5.71 -11.31
C THR A 165 -8.19 -6.87 -10.33
N ASP A 166 -9.35 -7.17 -9.76
CA ASP A 166 -9.53 -8.39 -8.97
C ASP A 166 -9.82 -9.59 -9.88
N GLY A 167 -9.51 -10.81 -9.41
CA GLY A 167 -9.76 -12.08 -10.09
C GLY A 167 -11.05 -12.77 -9.64
N VAL A 168 -12.02 -12.01 -9.11
CA VAL A 168 -13.31 -12.54 -8.61
C VAL A 168 -14.28 -12.77 -9.76
N VAL A 169 -14.48 -11.74 -10.59
CA VAL A 169 -15.21 -11.80 -11.86
C VAL A 169 -14.40 -11.03 -12.87
N TRP A 170 -13.98 -11.68 -13.94
CA TRP A 170 -13.10 -11.09 -14.94
C TRP A 170 -13.05 -11.94 -16.21
N ALA A 171 -12.71 -11.31 -17.31
CA ALA A 171 -12.56 -11.96 -18.60
C ALA A 171 -11.14 -11.80 -19.14
N LEU A 172 -10.66 -12.85 -19.80
CA LEU A 172 -9.33 -12.97 -20.34
C LEU A 172 -9.40 -13.28 -21.83
N SER A 173 -8.62 -12.56 -22.61
CA SER A 173 -8.48 -12.82 -24.05
C SER A 173 -7.56 -14.01 -24.33
N ARG A 174 -7.71 -14.57 -25.53
CA ARG A 174 -6.91 -15.72 -25.97
C ARG A 174 -5.39 -15.57 -25.80
N PRO A 175 -4.74 -14.46 -26.20
CA PRO A 175 -3.29 -14.30 -26.02
C PRO A 175 -2.86 -14.34 -24.55
N VAL A 176 -3.72 -13.90 -23.63
CA VAL A 176 -3.46 -13.95 -22.19
C VAL A 176 -3.65 -15.37 -21.66
N LEU A 177 -4.72 -16.04 -22.09
CA LEU A 177 -5.02 -17.43 -21.74
C LEU A 177 -3.93 -18.39 -22.18
N ASP A 178 -3.45 -18.28 -23.42
CA ASP A 178 -2.40 -19.15 -23.95
C ASP A 178 -1.12 -19.06 -23.11
N ARG A 179 -0.74 -17.84 -22.70
CA ARG A 179 0.43 -17.66 -21.83
C ARG A 179 0.18 -18.16 -20.42
N LEU A 180 -1.00 -17.94 -19.84
CA LEU A 180 -1.35 -18.48 -18.52
C LEU A 180 -1.34 -20.01 -18.52
N ALA A 181 -1.85 -20.65 -19.56
CA ALA A 181 -1.88 -22.11 -19.70
C ALA A 181 -0.47 -22.75 -19.77
N ALA A 182 0.55 -21.97 -20.15
CA ALA A 182 1.94 -22.41 -20.18
C ALA A 182 2.68 -22.26 -18.83
N LEU A 183 2.02 -21.74 -17.79
CA LEU A 183 2.60 -21.61 -16.46
C LEU A 183 2.34 -22.86 -15.62
N ASP A 184 3.23 -23.11 -14.66
CA ASP A 184 3.09 -24.18 -13.69
C ASP A 184 2.28 -23.70 -12.47
N TYR A 185 1.21 -24.42 -12.15
CA TYR A 185 0.32 -24.14 -11.03
C TYR A 185 0.56 -25.06 -9.83
N ALA A 186 1.48 -26.03 -9.92
CA ALA A 186 1.70 -27.03 -8.88
C ALA A 186 2.03 -26.41 -7.51
N GLY A 187 2.79 -25.31 -7.51
CA GLY A 187 3.16 -24.53 -6.32
C GLY A 187 2.25 -23.34 -6.00
N ASN A 188 1.10 -23.18 -6.67
CA ASN A 188 0.17 -22.07 -6.46
C ASN A 188 -1.29 -22.50 -6.39
N ASP A 189 -1.58 -23.40 -5.46
CA ASP A 189 -2.93 -23.93 -5.28
C ASP A 189 -3.93 -22.87 -4.78
N LEU A 190 -3.50 -21.93 -3.93
CA LEU A 190 -4.33 -20.81 -3.46
C LEU A 190 -4.60 -19.77 -4.56
N GLY A 191 -3.81 -19.79 -5.64
CA GLY A 191 -3.97 -18.97 -6.84
C GLY A 191 -3.64 -17.49 -6.65
N TRP A 192 -2.85 -17.13 -5.65
CA TRP A 192 -2.37 -15.76 -5.50
C TRP A 192 -1.42 -15.39 -6.63
N GLY A 193 -1.52 -14.14 -7.10
CA GLY A 193 -0.68 -13.64 -8.19
C GLY A 193 -1.17 -13.99 -9.59
N ILE A 194 -2.21 -14.82 -9.75
CA ILE A 194 -2.80 -15.11 -11.08
C ILE A 194 -3.31 -13.81 -11.73
N ASP A 195 -3.97 -12.95 -10.96
CA ASP A 195 -4.42 -11.61 -11.35
C ASP A 195 -3.24 -10.74 -11.83
N TRP A 196 -2.17 -10.66 -11.03
CA TRP A 196 -0.95 -9.93 -11.37
C TRP A 196 -0.26 -10.45 -12.63
N THR A 197 -0.24 -11.77 -12.80
CA THR A 197 0.36 -12.43 -13.96
C THR A 197 -0.44 -12.14 -15.21
N ALA A 198 -1.77 -12.31 -15.19
CA ALA A 198 -2.64 -12.00 -16.33
C ALA A 198 -2.51 -10.53 -16.76
N PHE A 199 -2.49 -9.60 -15.79
CA PHE A 199 -2.23 -8.19 -16.04
C PHE A 199 -0.88 -7.97 -16.75
N ALA A 200 0.20 -8.55 -16.21
CA ALA A 200 1.55 -8.38 -16.73
C ALA A 200 1.70 -8.96 -18.15
N ILE A 201 1.09 -10.12 -18.39
CA ILE A 201 1.00 -10.79 -19.69
C ILE A 201 0.29 -9.89 -20.71
N ALA A 202 -0.87 -9.33 -20.34
CA ALA A 202 -1.63 -8.45 -21.22
C ALA A 202 -0.81 -7.21 -21.59
N ARG A 203 -0.27 -6.48 -20.61
CA ARG A 203 0.46 -5.24 -20.87
C ARG A 203 1.79 -5.47 -21.59
N SER A 204 2.53 -6.53 -21.28
CA SER A 204 3.80 -6.86 -21.97
C SER A 204 3.60 -7.15 -23.46
N ARG A 205 2.42 -7.65 -23.83
CA ARG A 205 2.02 -7.94 -25.22
C ARG A 205 1.24 -6.80 -25.88
N GLY A 206 1.07 -5.68 -25.19
CA GLY A 206 0.40 -4.49 -25.73
C GLY A 206 -1.13 -4.59 -25.75
N HIS A 207 -1.70 -5.47 -24.95
CA HIS A 207 -3.14 -5.58 -24.73
C HIS A 207 -3.62 -4.66 -23.61
N ALA A 208 -4.88 -4.26 -23.69
CA ALA A 208 -5.56 -3.44 -22.72
C ALA A 208 -5.93 -4.23 -21.45
N VAL A 209 -5.90 -3.55 -20.31
CA VAL A 209 -6.47 -4.04 -19.05
C VAL A 209 -7.53 -3.04 -18.65
N LEU A 210 -8.79 -3.45 -18.71
CA LEU A 210 -9.93 -2.56 -18.52
C LEU A 210 -10.71 -2.94 -17.26
N CYS A 211 -11.20 -1.92 -16.56
CA CYS A 211 -12.22 -2.03 -15.52
C CYS A 211 -13.48 -1.30 -15.99
N ASP A 212 -14.62 -1.98 -15.94
CA ASP A 212 -15.93 -1.43 -16.26
C ASP A 212 -16.61 -0.94 -14.98
N THR A 213 -16.63 0.38 -14.78
CA THR A 213 -17.25 1.02 -13.62
C THR A 213 -18.75 1.22 -13.77
N GLY A 214 -19.35 0.74 -14.87
CA GLY A 214 -20.79 0.75 -15.11
C GLY A 214 -21.49 -0.48 -14.54
N LEU A 215 -20.71 -1.46 -14.07
CA LEU A 215 -21.18 -2.67 -13.42
C LEU A 215 -20.50 -2.81 -12.06
N THR A 216 -21.26 -3.24 -11.07
CA THR A 216 -20.73 -3.59 -9.75
C THR A 216 -21.13 -5.01 -9.40
N VAL A 217 -20.14 -5.83 -9.04
CA VAL A 217 -20.32 -7.18 -8.51
C VAL A 217 -20.03 -7.15 -7.00
N SER A 218 -20.86 -7.86 -6.22
CA SER A 218 -20.65 -8.07 -4.80
C SER A 218 -19.77 -9.30 -4.55
N HIS A 219 -18.96 -9.26 -3.50
CA HIS A 219 -18.11 -10.36 -3.08
C HIS A 219 -17.90 -10.26 -1.56
N PRO A 220 -18.02 -11.34 -0.78
CA PRO A 220 -17.86 -11.28 0.66
C PRO A 220 -16.40 -11.04 1.07
N PRO A 221 -16.12 -10.25 2.14
CA PRO A 221 -14.79 -10.13 2.71
C PRO A 221 -14.47 -11.37 3.55
N ALA A 222 -13.98 -12.44 2.93
CA ALA A 222 -13.50 -13.60 3.68
C ALA A 222 -12.37 -14.33 2.95
N ARG A 223 -11.48 -14.96 3.71
CA ARG A 223 -10.47 -15.90 3.21
C ARG A 223 -10.36 -17.04 4.22
N GLY A 224 -10.34 -18.28 3.72
CA GLY A 224 -10.24 -19.49 4.55
C GLY A 224 -8.82 -20.07 4.66
N TYR A 225 -7.78 -19.32 4.27
CA TYR A 225 -6.40 -19.80 4.18
C TYR A 225 -5.39 -18.83 4.79
N SER A 226 -4.19 -19.34 5.11
CA SER A 226 -3.08 -18.57 5.67
C SER A 226 -2.51 -17.57 4.67
N GLU A 227 -2.37 -16.31 5.10
CA GLU A 227 -1.77 -15.25 4.29
C GLU A 227 -0.29 -15.54 3.96
N ASN A 228 0.48 -16.01 4.93
CA ASN A 228 1.90 -16.37 4.73
C ASN A 228 2.07 -17.47 3.67
N ALA A 229 1.20 -18.49 3.71
CA ALA A 229 1.22 -19.56 2.71
C ALA A 229 0.89 -19.00 1.32
N ALA A 230 -0.10 -18.12 1.23
CA ALA A 230 -0.51 -17.49 -0.02
C ALA A 230 0.58 -16.57 -0.59
N GLU A 231 1.30 -15.81 0.25
CA GLU A 231 2.43 -14.99 -0.17
C GLU A 231 3.60 -15.83 -0.70
N ALA A 232 3.92 -16.95 -0.05
CA ALA A 232 4.96 -17.87 -0.49
C ALA A 232 4.62 -18.49 -1.87
N GLN A 233 3.38 -18.96 -2.04
CA GLN A 233 2.88 -19.50 -3.31
C GLN A 233 2.87 -18.42 -4.41
N MET A 234 2.45 -17.20 -4.07
CA MET A 234 2.48 -16.05 -4.99
C MET A 234 3.91 -15.74 -5.45
N ALA A 235 4.87 -15.69 -4.54
CA ALA A 235 6.26 -15.40 -4.87
C ALA A 235 6.83 -16.45 -5.83
N TRP A 236 6.56 -17.73 -5.56
CA TRP A 236 6.93 -18.83 -6.43
C TRP A 236 6.27 -18.72 -7.82
N PHE A 237 4.96 -18.47 -7.88
CA PHE A 237 4.22 -18.36 -9.15
C PHE A 237 4.72 -17.20 -10.02
N LEU A 238 4.93 -16.03 -9.40
CA LEU A 238 5.39 -14.84 -10.10
C LEU A 238 6.86 -14.93 -10.56
N ALA A 239 7.63 -15.91 -10.09
CA ALA A 239 9.00 -16.14 -10.57
C ALA A 239 9.04 -16.70 -12.00
N GLN A 240 7.91 -17.18 -12.53
CA GLN A 240 7.79 -17.73 -13.88
C GLN A 240 7.56 -16.66 -14.96
N LEU A 241 7.42 -15.39 -14.55
CA LEU A 241 7.24 -14.27 -15.46
C LEU A 241 8.54 -13.97 -16.22
N ASP A 242 8.43 -13.68 -17.51
CA ASP A 242 9.57 -13.20 -18.27
C ASP A 242 10.00 -11.79 -17.81
N PRO A 243 11.15 -11.25 -18.26
CA PRO A 243 11.60 -9.92 -17.83
C PRO A 243 10.62 -8.78 -18.16
N ALA A 244 9.90 -8.85 -19.28
CA ALA A 244 8.94 -7.84 -19.68
C ALA A 244 7.67 -7.90 -18.82
N GLU A 245 7.17 -9.11 -18.56
CA GLU A 245 6.03 -9.39 -17.66
C GLU A 245 6.37 -8.95 -16.23
N THR A 246 7.54 -9.34 -15.73
CA THR A 246 8.06 -8.96 -14.40
C THR A 246 8.12 -7.45 -14.23
N ALA A 247 8.61 -6.73 -15.24
CA ALA A 247 8.72 -5.28 -15.23
C ALA A 247 7.34 -4.61 -15.13
N TRP A 248 6.35 -5.07 -15.91
CA TRP A 248 4.98 -4.56 -15.84
C TRP A 248 4.33 -4.83 -14.49
N ARG A 249 4.49 -6.03 -13.93
CA ARG A 249 4.03 -6.37 -12.58
C ARG A 249 4.58 -5.40 -11.55
N LEU A 250 5.90 -5.19 -11.53
CA LEU A 250 6.57 -4.36 -10.53
C LEU A 250 6.14 -2.89 -10.63
N TRP A 251 6.01 -2.37 -11.85
CA TRP A 251 5.49 -1.02 -12.08
C TRP A 251 4.07 -0.86 -11.53
N SER A 252 3.16 -1.79 -11.82
CA SER A 252 1.78 -1.71 -11.33
C SER A 252 1.67 -1.88 -9.84
N GLN A 253 2.42 -2.82 -9.24
CA GLN A 253 2.48 -2.96 -7.79
C GLN A 253 2.99 -1.68 -7.13
N ALA A 254 4.04 -1.06 -7.68
CA ALA A 254 4.58 0.19 -7.17
C ALA A 254 3.56 1.33 -7.28
N LEU A 255 2.84 1.43 -8.40
CA LEU A 255 1.79 2.43 -8.60
C LEU A 255 0.63 2.26 -7.62
N VAL A 256 0.07 1.05 -7.54
CA VAL A 256 -1.05 0.71 -6.63
C VAL A 256 -0.63 0.94 -5.18
N ARG A 257 0.57 0.51 -4.77
CA ARG A 257 1.11 0.77 -3.41
C ARG A 257 1.25 2.27 -3.15
N THR A 258 1.79 3.02 -4.11
CA THR A 258 1.96 4.49 -3.99
C THR A 258 0.61 5.18 -3.83
N ARG A 259 -0.41 4.79 -4.60
CA ARG A 259 -1.76 5.36 -4.51
C ARG A 259 -2.52 4.92 -3.28
N LYS A 260 -2.42 3.64 -2.87
CA LYS A 260 -2.93 3.16 -1.57
C LYS A 260 -2.35 3.99 -0.44
N ARG A 261 -1.04 4.29 -0.51
CA ARG A 261 -0.36 5.15 0.46
C ARG A 261 -0.82 6.60 0.38
N ALA A 262 -0.93 7.19 -0.81
CA ALA A 262 -1.45 8.56 -1.01
C ALA A 262 -2.89 8.71 -0.51
N ARG A 263 -3.74 7.71 -0.75
CA ARG A 263 -5.10 7.67 -0.21
C ARG A 263 -5.09 7.56 1.30
N ARG A 264 -4.28 6.65 1.86
CA ARG A 264 -4.08 6.54 3.31
C ARG A 264 -3.70 7.89 3.91
N HIS A 265 -2.79 8.64 3.26
CA HIS A 265 -2.46 10.03 3.62
C HIS A 265 -3.65 10.98 3.53
N ALA A 266 -4.40 10.97 2.42
CA ALA A 266 -5.56 11.84 2.22
C ALA A 266 -6.72 11.53 3.20
N THR A 267 -6.83 10.28 3.65
CA THR A 267 -7.81 9.86 4.67
C THR A 267 -7.26 9.95 6.09
N GLY A 268 -6.08 10.55 6.28
CA GLY A 268 -5.42 10.68 7.58
C GLY A 268 -4.78 9.41 8.15
N ARG A 269 -5.18 8.22 7.69
CA ARG A 269 -4.67 6.90 8.13
C ARG A 269 -3.18 6.69 7.80
N TRP A 270 -2.31 7.19 8.64
CA TRP A 270 -0.86 7.01 8.56
C TRP A 270 -0.46 5.60 9.04
N PRO A 271 0.28 4.78 8.28
CA PRO A 271 0.91 3.59 8.83
C PRO A 271 2.04 4.02 9.76
N LEU A 272 1.88 3.70 11.03
CA LEU A 272 2.65 4.13 12.19
C LEU A 272 4.18 4.07 12.12
N GLY A 273 4.78 3.33 11.18
CA GLY A 273 6.24 3.18 11.09
C GLY A 273 6.98 4.18 10.19
N ALA A 274 6.37 4.69 9.11
CA ALA A 274 7.15 5.25 7.99
C ALA A 274 7.58 6.74 8.08
N ALA A 275 7.20 7.50 9.12
CA ALA A 275 7.55 8.93 9.29
C ALA A 275 8.42 9.11 10.52
N ALA A 276 8.19 8.30 11.56
CA ALA A 276 9.02 8.31 12.75
C ALA A 276 10.49 8.11 12.35
N GLU A 277 10.78 7.16 11.44
CA GLU A 277 12.14 6.76 11.06
C GLU A 277 13.05 7.81 10.41
N THR A 278 12.59 9.03 10.10
CA THR A 278 13.35 9.89 9.16
C THR A 278 13.75 11.28 9.62
N ALA A 279 13.41 11.75 10.82
CA ALA A 279 14.11 12.91 11.36
C ALA A 279 15.36 12.47 12.10
N GLU A 280 16.53 12.69 11.54
CA GLU A 280 17.82 12.42 12.17
C GLU A 280 18.43 13.76 12.59
N LEU A 281 18.78 13.94 13.87
CA LEU A 281 19.54 15.12 14.27
C LEU A 281 20.98 14.95 13.78
N ALA A 282 21.25 15.41 12.55
CA ALA A 282 22.55 15.26 11.91
C ALA A 282 23.72 15.98 12.60
N ALA A 283 23.46 16.74 13.67
CA ALA A 283 24.48 17.39 14.48
C ALA A 283 24.25 17.09 15.97
N PRO A 284 25.04 16.21 16.61
CA PRO A 284 25.02 15.99 18.05
C PRO A 284 25.10 17.29 18.87
N ALA A 285 25.83 18.28 18.35
CA ALA A 285 25.97 19.62 18.94
C ALA A 285 24.64 20.41 19.10
N LEU A 286 23.57 20.02 18.40
CA LEU A 286 22.26 20.66 18.52
C LEU A 286 21.32 19.94 19.51
N ARG A 287 21.69 18.76 20.05
CA ARG A 287 20.85 18.02 21.00
C ARG A 287 20.51 18.88 22.23
N GLY A 288 21.47 19.65 22.73
CA GLY A 288 21.26 20.57 23.87
C GLY A 288 20.46 21.85 23.55
N ALA A 289 20.19 22.15 22.27
CA ALA A 289 19.49 23.37 21.85
C ALA A 289 18.05 23.12 21.36
N ILE A 290 17.66 21.87 21.15
CA ILE A 290 16.33 21.49 20.65
C ILE A 290 15.63 20.65 21.72
N ALA A 291 14.45 21.10 22.14
CA ALA A 291 13.59 20.36 23.07
C ALA A 291 12.69 19.37 22.33
N GLU A 292 12.16 19.77 21.17
CA GLU A 292 11.10 19.04 20.48
C GLU A 292 11.17 19.26 18.96
N ILE A 293 10.90 18.21 18.18
CA ILE A 293 10.72 18.29 16.72
C ILE A 293 9.36 17.68 16.39
N ARG A 294 8.68 18.28 15.41
CA ARG A 294 7.30 18.00 15.09
C ARG A 294 7.14 18.04 13.57
N VAL A 295 6.70 16.96 12.92
CA VAL A 295 6.66 16.86 11.43
C VAL A 295 5.26 16.58 10.93
N GLY A 296 4.66 17.48 10.13
CA GLY A 296 3.32 17.32 9.52
C GLY A 296 3.05 18.32 8.39
N SER A 297 2.16 18.00 7.45
CA SER A 297 1.67 18.92 6.39
C SER A 297 2.70 19.54 5.44
N GLY A 298 3.87 18.93 5.33
CA GLY A 298 4.98 19.59 4.64
C GLY A 298 5.57 20.78 5.40
N ARG A 299 5.47 20.75 6.73
CA ARG A 299 6.15 21.60 7.68
C ARG A 299 6.92 20.76 8.69
N VAL A 300 7.96 21.35 9.26
CA VAL A 300 8.61 20.87 10.47
C VAL A 300 8.59 22.00 11.48
N LEU A 301 7.99 21.73 12.62
CA LEU A 301 8.00 22.59 13.79
C LEU A 301 9.13 22.14 14.71
N VAL A 302 9.92 23.09 15.21
CA VAL A 302 11.02 22.84 16.13
C VAL A 302 10.81 23.69 17.36
N ARG A 303 10.84 23.09 18.54
CA ARG A 303 10.86 23.80 19.82
C ARG A 303 12.27 23.75 20.36
N GLY A 304 12.89 24.89 20.63
CA GLY A 304 14.27 24.93 21.07
C GLY A 304 14.64 26.28 21.70
N ALA A 305 15.94 26.49 21.88
CA ALA A 305 16.50 27.72 22.42
C ALA A 305 16.04 28.97 21.63
N PRO A 306 15.82 30.13 22.27
CA PRO A 306 15.25 31.30 21.60
C PRO A 306 16.09 31.87 20.45
N ASP A 307 17.37 31.54 20.39
CA ASP A 307 18.37 31.99 19.42
C ASP A 307 18.71 30.94 18.34
N LEU A 308 17.94 29.84 18.25
CA LEU A 308 18.21 28.72 17.32
C LEU A 308 18.34 29.17 15.84
N ASP A 309 17.59 30.20 15.43
CA ASP A 309 17.64 30.80 14.09
C ASP A 309 18.94 31.58 13.84
N ARG A 310 19.47 32.26 14.87
CA ARG A 310 20.74 33.01 14.84
C ARG A 310 21.96 32.09 14.79
N GLN A 311 21.84 30.86 15.29
CA GLN A 311 22.91 29.85 15.23
C GLN A 311 23.11 29.22 13.85
N GLY A 312 22.45 29.75 12.79
CA GLY A 312 22.57 29.24 11.43
C GLY A 312 21.97 27.84 11.24
N VAL A 313 21.08 27.43 12.14
CA VAL A 313 20.42 26.12 12.07
C VAL A 313 19.43 26.12 10.90
N ARG A 314 19.54 25.07 10.07
CA ARG A 314 18.68 24.84 8.91
C ARG A 314 18.08 23.45 9.01
N LEU A 315 16.83 23.33 8.57
CA LEU A 315 16.22 22.05 8.28
C LEU A 315 16.67 21.61 6.87
N ARG A 316 17.15 20.39 6.77
CA ARG A 316 17.51 19.69 5.55
C ARG A 316 16.48 18.59 5.30
N ALA A 317 15.60 18.77 4.33
CA ALA A 317 14.65 17.74 3.88
C ALA A 317 15.11 17.19 2.54
N GLY A 318 15.79 16.04 2.55
CA GLY A 318 16.57 15.60 1.38
C GLY A 318 17.69 16.61 1.07
N LEU A 319 17.66 17.22 -0.13
CA LEU A 319 18.63 18.27 -0.50
C LEU A 319 18.15 19.70 -0.23
N ARG A 320 16.87 19.90 0.14
CA ARG A 320 16.36 21.25 0.40
C ARG A 320 16.80 21.69 1.78
N ARG A 321 17.49 22.83 1.84
CA ARG A 321 17.78 23.53 3.09
C ARG A 321 16.76 24.63 3.28
N ARG A 322 16.15 24.66 4.45
CA ARG A 322 15.11 25.63 4.81
C ARG A 322 15.52 26.30 6.12
N PRO A 323 15.43 27.64 6.21
CA PRO A 323 15.60 28.31 7.48
C PRO A 323 14.53 27.85 8.46
N LEU A 324 14.90 27.70 9.72
CA LEU A 324 13.95 27.67 10.82
C LEU A 324 13.49 29.11 11.05
N VAL A 325 12.22 29.39 10.79
CA VAL A 325 11.61 30.71 10.97
C VAL A 325 10.95 30.72 12.34
N PRO A 326 11.29 31.64 13.25
CA PRO A 326 10.64 31.71 14.55
C PRO A 326 9.15 32.03 14.41
N LEU A 327 8.32 31.42 15.25
CA LEU A 327 6.90 31.71 15.37
C LEU A 327 6.67 32.70 16.53
N ASP A 328 5.72 33.61 16.35
CA ASP A 328 5.33 34.59 17.36
C ASP A 328 4.37 34.00 18.40
N LYS A 329 3.63 32.95 18.02
CA LYS A 329 2.74 32.19 18.89
C LYS A 329 3.05 30.71 18.78
N ALA A 330 2.89 29.98 19.88
CA ALA A 330 2.95 28.53 19.83
C ALA A 330 1.88 28.00 18.84
N PRO A 331 2.23 27.07 17.95
CA PRO A 331 1.26 26.49 17.03
C PRO A 331 0.17 25.75 17.80
N ASP A 332 -1.07 25.78 17.31
CA ASP A 332 -2.16 25.00 17.90
C ASP A 332 -1.92 23.52 17.63
N ILE A 333 -1.35 22.84 18.62
CA ILE A 333 -1.00 21.43 18.57
C ILE A 333 -2.04 20.54 19.24
N ARG A 334 -3.24 21.06 19.56
CA ARG A 334 -4.31 20.26 20.18
C ARG A 334 -4.75 19.08 19.30
N ALA A 335 -4.57 19.23 17.98
CA ALA A 335 -4.78 18.23 16.93
C ALA A 335 -3.68 17.16 16.82
N ALA A 336 -2.51 17.38 17.44
CA ALA A 336 -1.38 16.48 17.30
C ALA A 336 -1.58 15.16 18.08
N PRO A 337 -0.96 14.06 17.63
CA PRO A 337 -0.79 12.84 18.41
C PRO A 337 -0.39 13.14 19.86
N ARG A 338 -1.17 12.61 20.80
CA ARG A 338 -0.79 12.58 22.22
C ARG A 338 -0.12 11.24 22.50
N LEU A 339 1.19 11.24 22.59
CA LEU A 339 1.98 10.06 22.96
C LEU A 339 1.75 9.73 24.43
N PHE A 340 1.72 8.44 24.76
CA PHE A 340 1.87 8.00 26.15
C PHE A 340 3.34 8.10 26.56
N ASP A 341 3.59 8.75 27.70
CA ASP A 341 4.92 8.77 28.30
C ASP A 341 5.15 7.36 28.90
N LEU A 342 5.95 6.53 28.23
CA LEU A 342 6.22 5.18 28.68
C LEU A 342 7.20 5.20 29.86
N ALA A 343 6.91 4.46 30.93
CA ALA A 343 7.75 4.39 32.11
C ALA A 343 8.14 2.93 32.42
N PRO A 344 9.42 2.66 32.77
CA PRO A 344 9.81 1.32 33.19
C PRO A 344 9.12 0.94 34.50
N HIS A 345 8.82 -0.34 34.66
CA HIS A 345 8.17 -0.87 35.84
C HIS A 345 8.63 -2.30 36.10
N ARG A 346 9.04 -2.63 37.33
CA ARG A 346 9.49 -3.98 37.70
C ARG A 346 8.65 -4.49 38.86
N GLY A 347 7.96 -5.59 38.65
CA GLY A 347 7.29 -6.38 39.69
C GLY A 347 8.04 -7.67 39.98
N GLU A 348 7.52 -8.47 40.90
CA GLU A 348 8.09 -9.78 41.24
C GLU A 348 7.99 -10.77 40.07
N THR A 349 6.91 -10.68 39.29
CA THR A 349 6.55 -11.65 38.24
C THR A 349 6.66 -11.11 36.82
N HIS A 350 7.05 -9.84 36.66
CA HIS A 350 7.14 -9.15 35.38
C HIS A 350 8.14 -8.01 35.38
N ALA A 351 8.67 -7.71 34.21
CA ALA A 351 9.49 -6.53 33.98
C ALA A 351 9.01 -5.81 32.71
N LEU A 352 8.59 -4.56 32.87
CA LEU A 352 8.38 -3.60 31.79
C LEU A 352 9.66 -2.79 31.62
N GLU A 353 10.37 -3.09 30.55
CA GLU A 353 11.51 -2.31 30.09
C GLU A 353 11.03 -1.31 29.04
N VAL A 354 11.47 -0.06 29.16
CA VAL A 354 11.22 0.96 28.15
C VAL A 354 12.56 1.28 27.53
N GLU A 355 12.76 0.78 26.32
CA GLU A 355 13.94 1.11 25.54
C GLU A 355 13.76 2.53 24.99
N PRO A 356 14.63 3.48 25.38
CA PRO A 356 14.65 4.77 24.72
C PRO A 356 15.00 4.57 23.24
N PRO A 357 14.60 5.48 22.35
CA PRO A 357 15.09 5.45 20.97
C PRO A 357 16.63 5.38 20.97
N GLY A 358 17.19 4.50 20.12
CA GLY A 358 18.60 4.08 20.19
C GLY A 358 19.61 5.25 20.23
N PRO A 359 20.83 5.01 20.78
CA PRO A 359 21.84 6.04 21.04
C PRO A 359 22.28 6.83 19.79
N ASP A 360 22.22 6.19 18.63
CA ASP A 360 22.56 6.76 17.32
C ASP A 360 21.49 7.68 16.75
N GLY A 361 20.35 7.81 17.44
CA GLY A 361 19.26 8.65 16.97
C GLY A 361 18.45 8.02 15.83
N GLU A 362 18.58 6.70 15.61
CA GLU A 362 17.62 5.92 14.82
C GLU A 362 16.22 6.22 15.35
N ALA A 363 15.41 6.81 14.48
CA ALA A 363 14.23 7.57 14.87
C ALA A 363 13.02 6.64 15.09
N GLY A 364 13.13 5.72 16.03
CA GLY A 364 12.01 4.90 16.48
C GLY A 364 11.14 5.63 17.52
N PRO A 365 9.82 5.36 17.59
CA PRO A 365 9.06 5.67 18.79
C PRO A 365 9.61 4.86 19.99
N PRO A 366 9.40 5.31 21.25
CA PRO A 366 9.83 4.55 22.40
C PRO A 366 9.17 3.15 22.39
N LEU A 367 9.97 2.16 22.72
CA LEU A 367 9.60 0.75 22.71
C LEU A 367 9.39 0.28 24.14
N ALA A 368 8.18 -0.09 24.49
CA ALA A 368 7.89 -0.84 25.71
C ALA A 368 7.99 -2.34 25.41
N ARG A 369 8.84 -3.04 26.18
CA ARG A 369 8.93 -4.50 26.21
C ARG A 369 8.51 -4.99 27.59
N LEU A 370 7.43 -5.76 27.64
CA LEU A 370 6.98 -6.44 28.84
C LEU A 370 7.40 -7.91 28.76
N GLU A 371 8.24 -8.34 29.70
CA GLU A 371 8.56 -9.75 29.94
C GLU A 371 7.78 -10.25 31.15
N ILE A 372 7.07 -11.37 30.98
CA ILE A 372 6.22 -11.99 32.01
C ILE A 372 6.81 -13.34 32.39
N ARG A 373 7.02 -13.60 33.68
CA ARG A 373 7.67 -14.81 34.19
C ARG A 373 6.78 -15.72 35.04
N ALA A 374 5.62 -15.23 35.50
CA ALA A 374 4.69 -16.03 36.27
C ALA A 374 3.44 -16.40 35.47
N PRO A 375 2.82 -17.56 35.77
CA PRO A 375 1.56 -17.93 35.17
C PRO A 375 0.41 -17.06 35.65
N GLY A 376 -0.53 -16.81 34.74
CA GLY A 376 -1.81 -16.14 35.04
C GLY A 376 -2.00 -14.79 34.34
N PRO A 377 -3.19 -14.20 34.49
CA PRO A 377 -3.51 -12.92 33.89
C PRO A 377 -2.73 -11.79 34.55
N LEU A 378 -2.16 -10.89 33.74
CA LEU A 378 -1.40 -9.74 34.21
C LEU A 378 -1.87 -8.47 33.50
N SER A 379 -1.94 -7.35 34.22
CA SER A 379 -2.28 -6.03 33.67
C SER A 379 -1.30 -4.97 34.18
N VAL A 380 -0.35 -4.57 33.34
CA VAL A 380 0.74 -3.65 33.71
C VAL A 380 0.51 -2.27 33.09
N PRO A 381 0.47 -1.18 33.88
CA PRO A 381 0.39 0.16 33.33
C PRO A 381 1.67 0.49 32.55
N LEU A 382 1.51 1.09 31.37
CA LEU A 382 2.63 1.48 30.51
C LEU A 382 3.27 2.82 30.91
N GLY A 383 2.62 3.60 31.78
CA GLY A 383 3.07 4.92 32.18
C GLY A 383 2.00 5.68 32.96
N PRO A 384 2.25 6.97 33.29
CA PRO A 384 1.24 7.82 33.90
C PRO A 384 0.01 7.98 32.99
N PRO A 385 -1.17 8.20 33.59
CA PRO A 385 -2.40 8.42 32.85
C PRO A 385 -2.35 9.73 32.04
N LEU A 386 -3.01 9.72 30.88
CA LEU A 386 -3.18 10.89 30.02
C LEU A 386 -4.56 11.50 30.20
N THR A 387 -4.66 12.82 30.37
CA THR A 387 -5.96 13.52 30.31
C THR A 387 -6.38 13.74 28.86
N LEU A 388 -7.51 13.14 28.49
CA LEU A 388 -8.21 13.38 27.23
C LEU A 388 -9.23 14.51 27.44
N PRO A 389 -9.25 15.52 26.55
CA PRO A 389 -10.21 16.62 26.65
C PRO A 389 -11.64 16.13 26.39
N GLY A 390 -12.61 16.79 27.02
CA GLY A 390 -14.02 16.67 26.63
C GLY A 390 -14.31 17.48 25.37
N GLY A 391 -15.42 17.20 24.70
CA GLY A 391 -15.90 17.91 23.52
C GLY A 391 -15.07 17.67 22.24
N THR A 392 -13.98 16.92 22.32
CA THR A 392 -13.38 16.34 21.11
C THR A 392 -14.30 15.21 20.66
N GLY A 393 -14.61 15.15 19.36
CA GLY A 393 -15.31 14.00 18.78
C GLY A 393 -14.53 12.70 19.01
N ASP A 394 -14.84 11.66 18.24
CA ASP A 394 -14.12 10.41 18.39
C ASP A 394 -12.60 10.60 18.28
N LEU A 395 -11.87 9.83 19.08
CA LEU A 395 -10.43 9.71 19.04
C LEU A 395 -10.07 8.29 18.57
N GLU A 396 -8.81 8.07 18.23
CA GLU A 396 -8.29 6.75 17.87
C GLU A 396 -7.01 6.51 18.65
N LEU A 397 -6.94 5.37 19.35
CA LEU A 397 -5.71 4.81 19.90
C LEU A 397 -5.02 4.04 18.78
N ALA A 398 -3.72 4.27 18.61
CA ALA A 398 -2.94 3.51 17.65
C ALA A 398 -1.55 3.17 18.21
N ALA A 399 -1.06 1.96 17.89
CA ALA A 399 0.23 1.44 18.34
C ALA A 399 0.78 0.41 17.34
N LEU A 400 2.09 0.17 17.37
CA LEU A 400 2.67 -1.07 16.80
C LEU A 400 2.77 -2.09 17.92
N LEU A 401 2.37 -3.33 17.66
CA LEU A 401 2.34 -4.42 18.63
C LEU A 401 3.07 -5.65 18.11
N ALA A 402 3.75 -6.38 18.99
CA ALA A 402 4.32 -7.70 18.68
C ALA A 402 4.25 -8.58 19.94
N ALA A 403 4.08 -9.89 19.75
CA ALA A 403 4.08 -10.86 20.82
C ALA A 403 4.68 -12.20 20.40
N ASP A 404 5.49 -12.78 21.28
CA ASP A 404 6.08 -14.12 21.06
C ASP A 404 5.04 -15.24 21.26
N ALA A 405 3.96 -14.97 22.00
CA ALA A 405 2.87 -15.89 22.30
C ALA A 405 1.50 -15.22 22.09
N PRO A 406 0.45 -15.98 21.70
CA PRO A 406 -0.91 -15.47 21.63
C PRO A 406 -1.46 -15.10 23.02
N GLY A 407 -2.42 -14.17 23.07
CA GLY A 407 -3.12 -13.81 24.31
C GLY A 407 -2.60 -12.55 25.03
N GLY A 408 -2.00 -11.62 24.29
CA GLY A 408 -1.68 -10.27 24.78
C GLY A 408 -2.61 -9.22 24.16
N ALA A 409 -2.90 -8.15 24.90
CA ALA A 409 -3.66 -7.01 24.41
C ALA A 409 -3.07 -5.69 24.92
N LEU A 410 -3.15 -4.64 24.10
CA LEU A 410 -2.96 -3.27 24.55
C LEU A 410 -4.33 -2.69 24.93
N VAL A 411 -4.53 -2.39 26.21
CA VAL A 411 -5.84 -2.01 26.75
C VAL A 411 -5.82 -0.58 27.28
N LEU A 412 -6.76 0.23 26.84
CA LEU A 412 -6.98 1.58 27.33
C LEU A 412 -8.17 1.60 28.30
N HIS A 413 -7.89 1.98 29.54
CA HIS A 413 -8.88 2.20 30.59
C HIS A 413 -9.23 3.68 30.64
N LEU A 414 -10.51 4.01 30.57
CA LEU A 414 -11.00 5.39 30.55
C LEU A 414 -11.85 5.70 31.79
N ALA A 415 -11.40 6.62 32.63
CA ALA A 415 -12.16 7.10 33.79
C ALA A 415 -12.54 8.58 33.61
N PRO A 416 -13.69 9.06 34.13
CA PRO A 416 -13.99 10.48 34.16
C PRO A 416 -12.99 11.24 35.04
N CYS A 417 -12.68 12.50 34.71
CA CYS A 417 -11.93 13.39 35.61
C CYS A 417 -12.89 13.99 36.66
N GLY A 418 -12.78 13.57 37.93
CA GLY A 418 -13.55 14.10 39.06
C GLY A 418 -14.06 13.01 40.03
N GLU A 419 -14.58 13.42 41.19
CA GLU A 419 -15.21 12.52 42.17
C GLU A 419 -16.62 12.13 41.69
N GLY A 420 -16.73 10.94 41.12
CA GLY A 420 -18.00 10.28 40.82
C GLY A 420 -17.81 8.77 40.90
N PRO A 421 -18.84 8.00 41.31
CA PRO A 421 -18.72 6.57 41.44
C PRO A 421 -18.33 5.95 40.10
N PRO A 422 -17.36 5.02 40.08
CA PRO A 422 -16.92 4.40 38.84
C PRO A 422 -18.01 3.46 38.33
N GLU A 423 -18.84 3.91 37.39
CA GLU A 423 -19.29 2.97 36.36
C GLU A 423 -18.01 2.42 35.72
N GLY A 424 -17.89 1.08 35.67
CA GLY A 424 -16.65 0.41 35.26
C GLY A 424 -16.06 1.06 34.01
N PRO A 425 -14.79 1.49 34.05
CA PRO A 425 -14.24 2.36 33.02
C PRO A 425 -14.39 1.67 31.65
N PRO A 426 -14.91 2.34 30.61
CA PRO A 426 -14.96 1.75 29.28
C PRO A 426 -13.56 1.26 28.89
N ARG A 427 -13.49 -0.04 28.56
CA ARG A 427 -12.27 -0.75 28.17
C ARG A 427 -12.22 -0.82 26.66
N ILE A 428 -11.09 -0.41 26.09
CA ILE A 428 -10.83 -0.48 24.65
C ILE A 428 -9.56 -1.31 24.47
N ALA A 429 -9.69 -2.47 23.84
CA ALA A 429 -8.58 -3.41 23.65
C ALA A 429 -8.14 -3.47 22.19
N ILE A 430 -6.83 -3.57 21.98
CA ILE A 430 -6.21 -3.97 20.73
C ILE A 430 -5.54 -5.33 20.99
N GLU A 431 -6.14 -6.39 20.47
CA GLU A 431 -5.64 -7.76 20.58
C GLU A 431 -4.36 -7.96 19.76
N ILE A 432 -3.40 -8.72 20.30
CA ILE A 432 -2.14 -9.05 19.64
C ILE A 432 -2.21 -10.49 19.14
N GLY A 433 -2.17 -10.68 17.83
CA GLY A 433 -2.10 -12.02 17.23
C GLY A 433 -0.71 -12.63 17.46
N GLY A 434 -0.65 -13.78 18.13
CA GLY A 434 0.62 -14.48 18.39
C GLY A 434 1.30 -14.97 17.11
N ALA A 435 2.63 -14.83 17.04
CA ALA A 435 3.42 -15.19 15.85
C ALA A 435 3.89 -16.65 15.78
N GLY A 436 3.38 -17.55 16.64
CA GLY A 436 3.64 -18.99 16.56
C GLY A 436 5.06 -19.45 16.93
N GLY A 437 5.68 -18.86 17.95
CA GLY A 437 6.93 -19.39 18.54
C GLY A 437 8.23 -18.94 17.86
N ILE A 438 8.19 -17.96 16.95
CA ILE A 438 9.38 -17.33 16.37
C ILE A 438 9.65 -16.01 17.12
N PRO A 439 10.85 -15.76 17.66
CA PRO A 439 11.16 -14.54 18.41
C PRO A 439 10.80 -13.25 17.65
N ALA A 440 10.24 -12.26 18.34
CA ALA A 440 9.86 -10.93 17.87
C ALA A 440 10.98 -10.20 17.10
N ARG A 441 11.14 -10.53 15.81
CA ARG A 441 11.95 -9.76 14.86
C ARG A 441 11.09 -8.63 14.29
N ILE A 442 11.75 -7.58 13.77
CA ILE A 442 11.11 -6.40 13.15
C ILE A 442 10.01 -6.76 12.11
N ALA A 443 10.07 -7.93 11.49
CA ALA A 443 9.06 -8.40 10.54
C ALA A 443 7.69 -8.79 11.16
N GLN A 444 7.56 -8.84 12.50
CA GLN A 444 6.35 -9.32 13.18
C GLN A 444 5.49 -8.22 13.82
N TRP A 445 5.88 -6.94 13.66
CA TRP A 445 5.09 -5.82 14.18
C TRP A 445 3.75 -5.68 13.45
N GLN A 446 2.66 -5.76 14.19
CA GLN A 446 1.30 -5.57 13.71
C GLN A 446 0.80 -4.17 14.09
N PRO A 447 0.25 -3.39 13.15
CA PRO A 447 -0.37 -2.12 13.49
C PRO A 447 -1.73 -2.36 14.16
N GLY A 448 -1.90 -1.79 15.34
CA GLY A 448 -3.10 -1.85 16.15
C GLY A 448 -3.84 -0.52 16.15
N PHE A 449 -5.17 -0.55 16.02
CA PHE A 449 -6.04 0.63 16.08
C PHE A 449 -7.29 0.33 16.89
N ALA A 450 -7.71 1.29 17.71
CA ALA A 450 -9.01 1.21 18.37
C ALA A 450 -9.67 2.58 18.49
N ARG A 451 -10.98 2.63 18.20
CA ARG A 451 -11.79 3.84 18.32
C ARG A 451 -12.08 4.14 19.79
N ILE A 452 -11.85 5.38 20.18
CA ILE A 452 -12.22 5.95 21.47
C ILE A 452 -13.43 6.87 21.22
N PRO A 453 -14.64 6.48 21.65
CA PRO A 453 -15.83 7.32 21.47
C PRO A 453 -15.62 8.70 22.11
N GLY A 454 -16.06 9.77 21.45
CA GLY A 454 -16.02 11.13 22.00
C GLY A 454 -16.75 11.22 23.35
N ALA A 455 -16.36 12.18 24.19
CA ALA A 455 -17.00 12.40 25.49
C ALA A 455 -17.19 13.88 25.76
N ALA A 456 -18.29 14.26 26.41
CA ALA A 456 -18.57 15.66 26.75
C ALA A 456 -17.62 16.22 27.83
N ARG A 457 -17.20 15.38 28.78
CA ARG A 457 -16.29 15.74 29.87
C ARG A 457 -14.88 15.18 29.64
N PRO A 458 -13.84 15.83 30.19
CA PRO A 458 -12.49 15.26 30.18
C PRO A 458 -12.44 13.87 30.84
N ARG A 459 -11.60 13.00 30.29
CA ARG A 459 -11.37 11.64 30.80
C ARG A 459 -9.89 11.43 31.10
N ARG A 460 -9.60 10.69 32.16
CA ARG A 460 -8.29 10.11 32.46
C ARG A 460 -8.16 8.79 31.72
N ALA A 461 -7.14 8.66 30.88
CA ALA A 461 -6.88 7.48 30.06
C ALA A 461 -5.60 6.79 30.55
N GLU A 462 -5.72 5.57 31.04
CA GLU A 462 -4.60 4.75 31.49
C GLU A 462 -4.36 3.62 30.47
N LEU A 463 -3.16 3.56 29.92
CA LEU A 463 -2.78 2.54 28.96
C LEU A 463 -2.07 1.38 29.66
N ARG A 464 -2.52 0.16 29.42
CA ARG A 464 -2.03 -1.06 30.08
C ARG A 464 -1.72 -2.13 29.04
N LEU A 465 -0.71 -2.94 29.31
CA LEU A 465 -0.50 -4.22 28.63
C LEU A 465 -1.16 -5.32 29.45
N GLU A 466 -2.11 -6.02 28.84
CA GLU A 466 -2.81 -7.15 29.44
C GLU A 466 -2.35 -8.45 28.77
N CYS A 467 -2.13 -9.50 29.57
CA CYS A 467 -1.81 -10.84 29.09
C CYS A 467 -2.69 -11.84 29.82
N SER A 468 -3.19 -12.87 29.13
CA SER A 468 -4.13 -13.85 29.68
C SER A 468 -3.56 -15.26 29.89
N GLY A 469 -2.28 -15.54 29.60
CA GLY A 469 -1.80 -16.93 29.67
C GLY A 469 -0.32 -17.21 29.43
N ALA A 470 0.61 -16.51 30.07
CA ALA A 470 2.01 -16.94 30.07
C ALA A 470 2.18 -18.23 30.91
N GLY A 471 2.97 -19.20 30.43
CA GLY A 471 3.37 -20.38 31.21
C GLY A 471 4.73 -20.16 31.87
N PRO A 472 5.05 -20.84 33.00
CA PRO A 472 6.32 -20.66 33.70
C PRO A 472 7.55 -21.08 32.86
N GLU A 473 7.37 -21.97 31.88
CA GLU A 473 8.46 -22.51 31.05
C GLU A 473 8.77 -21.67 29.80
N SER A 474 7.95 -20.66 29.48
CA SER A 474 8.15 -19.80 28.31
C SER A 474 7.65 -18.39 28.61
N PRO A 475 8.56 -17.46 28.99
CA PRO A 475 8.15 -16.10 29.34
C PRO A 475 7.49 -15.44 28.14
N ALA A 476 6.27 -14.94 28.34
CA ALA A 476 5.58 -14.19 27.29
C ALA A 476 6.25 -12.82 27.17
N ARG A 477 6.60 -12.45 25.95
CA ARG A 477 7.08 -11.10 25.63
C ARG A 477 6.03 -10.37 24.82
N LEU A 478 5.59 -9.22 25.34
CA LEU A 478 4.71 -8.29 24.66
C LEU A 478 5.49 -7.01 24.38
N CYS A 479 5.46 -6.56 23.13
CA CYS A 479 6.12 -5.34 22.72
C CYS A 479 5.08 -4.35 22.19
N ALA A 480 5.16 -3.09 22.63
CA ALA A 480 4.36 -1.99 22.12
C ALA A 480 5.27 -0.82 21.75
N ALA A 481 5.18 -0.33 20.52
CA ALA A 481 5.94 0.82 20.05
C ALA A 481 5.01 1.98 19.69
N GLY A 482 5.33 3.16 20.22
CA GLY A 482 4.65 4.41 19.88
C GLY A 482 3.14 4.45 20.12
N PRO A 483 2.62 3.97 21.26
CA PRO A 483 1.20 4.12 21.55
C PRO A 483 0.86 5.62 21.69
N HIS A 484 -0.19 6.03 20.99
CA HIS A 484 -0.64 7.43 20.99
C HIS A 484 -2.12 7.55 20.65
N ILE A 485 -2.70 8.68 21.00
CA ILE A 485 -4.09 9.03 20.70
C ILE A 485 -4.12 10.17 19.69
N VAL A 486 -4.94 10.01 18.66
CA VAL A 486 -5.19 11.01 17.62
C VAL A 486 -6.68 11.35 17.54
N SER A 487 -7.01 12.56 17.12
CA SER A 487 -8.36 12.88 16.66
C SER A 487 -8.44 12.68 15.15
N PRO A 488 -9.32 11.81 14.62
CA PRO A 488 -9.50 11.63 13.17
C PRO A 488 -9.91 12.93 12.46
N ALA A 489 -10.68 13.79 13.15
CA ALA A 489 -11.10 15.10 12.63
C ALA A 489 -9.92 16.08 12.41
N ALA A 490 -8.77 15.81 13.01
CA ALA A 490 -7.58 16.66 12.93
C ALA A 490 -6.64 16.31 11.74
N GLN A 491 -6.99 15.35 10.89
CA GLN A 491 -6.05 14.76 9.92
C GLN A 491 -6.24 15.23 8.48
N PRO A 492 -5.55 16.33 8.12
CA PRO A 492 -4.59 16.30 7.03
C PRO A 492 -3.15 16.58 7.49
N ASP A 493 -2.98 16.97 8.76
CA ASP A 493 -1.81 17.71 9.21
C ASP A 493 -1.00 17.05 10.33
N LEU A 494 -1.09 15.72 10.46
CA LEU A 494 -0.47 14.93 11.54
C LEU A 494 1.00 15.31 11.77
N VAL A 495 1.25 15.87 12.95
CA VAL A 495 2.56 16.29 13.43
C VAL A 495 3.11 15.25 14.40
N TRP A 496 4.05 14.38 14.00
CA TRP A 496 4.66 13.43 14.95
C TRP A 496 5.58 14.16 15.92
N PRO A 497 5.30 14.14 17.24
CA PRO A 497 6.19 14.78 18.22
C PRO A 497 7.37 13.85 18.53
N ARG A 498 8.58 14.41 18.45
CA ARG A 498 9.82 13.82 18.94
C ARG A 498 10.38 14.71 20.03
N ARG A 499 10.36 14.23 21.27
CA ARG A 499 11.16 14.82 22.35
C ARG A 499 12.60 14.36 22.19
N ILE A 500 13.54 15.29 22.31
CA ILE A 500 14.97 14.96 22.27
C ILE A 500 15.41 14.63 23.69
N ALA A 501 15.90 13.40 23.91
CA ALA A 501 16.47 13.02 25.20
C ALA A 501 17.67 13.92 25.52
N GLY A 502 17.70 14.49 26.72
CA GLY A 502 18.68 15.53 27.09
C GLY A 502 18.50 16.86 26.33
N GLY A 503 17.32 17.10 25.77
CA GLY A 503 16.98 18.32 25.03
C GLY A 503 16.99 19.58 25.89
N TYR A 504 16.94 20.74 25.23
CA TYR A 504 16.97 22.05 25.88
C TYR A 504 15.81 22.21 26.91
N ALA A 505 16.15 22.44 28.17
CA ALA A 505 15.18 22.58 29.27
C ALA A 505 14.82 24.05 29.61
N GLY A 506 15.52 25.03 29.04
CA GLY A 506 15.30 26.45 29.29
C GLY A 506 14.08 27.04 28.56
N PRO A 507 13.88 28.37 28.64
CA PRO A 507 12.79 29.06 27.94
C PRO A 507 12.82 28.78 26.44
N CYS A 508 11.79 28.13 25.92
CA CYS A 508 11.75 27.67 24.54
C CYS A 508 10.99 28.64 23.62
N ARG A 509 11.39 28.70 22.35
CA ARG A 509 10.61 29.28 21.25
C ARG A 509 10.28 28.21 20.20
N TRP A 510 9.16 28.38 19.51
CA TRP A 510 8.80 27.57 18.36
C TRP A 510 9.35 28.16 17.07
N PHE A 511 9.80 27.29 16.18
CA PHE A 511 10.26 27.60 14.85
C PHE A 511 9.53 26.70 13.84
N VAL A 512 9.40 27.16 12.60
CA VAL A 512 8.80 26.42 11.48
C VAL A 512 9.73 26.40 10.27
N ALA A 513 9.76 25.30 9.54
CA ALA A 513 10.36 25.20 8.22
C ALA A 513 9.45 24.45 7.25
N GLU A 514 9.20 25.06 6.10
CA GLU A 514 8.36 24.51 5.02
C GLU A 514 9.14 23.46 4.21
N THR A 515 8.80 22.18 4.38
CA THR A 515 9.41 21.06 3.66
C THR A 515 8.70 20.72 2.35
N GLY A 516 7.41 21.04 2.23
CA GLY A 516 6.53 20.44 1.22
C GLY A 516 6.28 18.95 1.50
N PRO A 517 5.55 18.24 0.63
CA PRO A 517 5.16 16.85 0.88
C PRO A 517 6.39 15.93 1.09
N LEU A 518 6.44 15.28 2.26
CA LEU A 518 7.50 14.34 2.63
C LEU A 518 7.12 12.91 2.22
N GLY A 519 8.07 12.20 1.59
CA GLY A 519 7.94 10.77 1.29
C GLY A 519 8.30 9.89 2.49
N PRO A 520 8.06 8.56 2.42
CA PRO A 520 8.35 7.59 3.50
C PRO A 520 9.86 7.40 3.73
N ARG A 521 10.68 7.88 2.79
CA ARG A 521 12.15 7.80 2.83
C ARG A 521 12.77 9.19 2.84
N SER A 522 11.99 10.23 3.14
CA SER A 522 12.50 11.60 3.19
C SER A 522 13.26 11.79 4.50
N ARG A 523 14.59 11.67 4.47
CA ARG A 523 15.42 12.05 5.62
C ARG A 523 15.34 13.55 5.85
N LEU A 524 14.87 13.92 7.05
CA LEU A 524 14.94 15.24 7.64
C LEU A 524 16.18 15.29 8.52
N ALA A 525 17.01 16.30 8.33
CA ALA A 525 18.16 16.58 9.18
C ALA A 525 18.09 18.01 9.67
N ILE A 526 18.43 18.28 10.92
CA ILE A 526 18.59 19.65 11.43
C ILE A 526 20.07 19.84 11.73
N GLY A 527 20.70 20.86 11.14
CA GLY A 527 22.14 21.09 11.23
C GLY A 527 22.56 22.51 10.87
N ARG A 528 23.82 22.86 11.14
CA ARG A 528 24.43 24.16 10.75
C ARG A 528 24.89 24.13 9.27
N GLY A 529 24.94 25.31 8.65
CA GLY A 529 24.87 25.54 7.20
C GLY A 529 25.94 24.94 6.25
N ASP A 530 26.98 24.25 6.70
CA ASP A 530 28.16 24.03 5.83
C ASP A 530 28.45 22.59 5.41
N ALA A 531 27.68 21.59 5.86
CA ALA A 531 27.90 20.20 5.46
C ALA A 531 27.50 19.96 3.98
N ARG A 532 28.48 19.98 3.07
CA ARG A 532 28.32 19.58 1.65
C ARG A 532 27.56 18.25 1.57
N ALA A 533 26.57 18.17 0.68
CA ALA A 533 25.72 17.01 0.55
C ALA A 533 26.42 15.95 -0.32
N ASP A 534 26.79 14.82 0.28
CA ASP A 534 27.25 13.66 -0.46
C ASP A 534 26.12 13.11 -1.33
N LEU A 535 26.39 13.03 -2.63
CA LEU A 535 25.62 12.27 -3.59
C LEU A 535 25.69 10.80 -3.16
N LEU A 536 24.54 10.13 -3.01
CA LEU A 536 24.58 8.66 -2.96
C LEU A 536 25.19 8.19 -4.29
N PRO A 537 26.24 7.37 -4.27
CA PRO A 537 26.80 6.83 -5.50
C PRO A 537 25.70 6.02 -6.21
N PRO A 538 25.59 6.14 -7.54
CA PRO A 538 24.67 5.31 -8.31
C PRO A 538 25.00 3.82 -8.08
N ALA A 539 23.98 2.96 -8.20
CA ALA A 539 24.23 1.52 -8.26
C ALA A 539 25.30 1.24 -9.34
N PRO A 540 26.32 0.42 -9.05
CA PRO A 540 27.44 0.21 -9.97
C PRO A 540 26.92 -0.21 -11.35
N GLY A 541 27.33 0.53 -12.38
CA GLY A 541 27.00 0.26 -13.78
C GLY A 541 25.82 1.04 -14.37
N LEU A 542 24.96 1.68 -13.56
CA LEU A 542 23.88 2.55 -14.07
C LEU A 542 24.28 4.02 -13.96
N SER A 543 24.21 4.76 -15.06
CA SER A 543 24.38 6.22 -15.07
C SER A 543 23.21 6.87 -15.77
N ALA A 544 22.89 8.11 -15.41
CA ALA A 544 21.95 8.88 -16.19
C ALA A 544 22.26 10.38 -16.13
N ARG A 545 22.06 11.07 -17.26
CA ARG A 545 22.31 12.50 -17.43
C ARG A 545 21.19 13.13 -18.22
N ILE A 546 20.91 14.41 -18.00
CA ILE A 546 19.92 15.15 -18.80
C ILE A 546 20.66 16.22 -19.59
N GLU A 547 20.52 16.17 -20.91
CA GLU A 547 21.19 17.03 -21.89
C GLU A 547 20.14 17.59 -22.85
N ALA A 548 20.05 18.91 -22.98
CA ALA A 548 19.08 19.59 -23.85
C ALA A 548 17.62 19.08 -23.73
N GLY A 549 17.15 18.83 -22.50
CA GLY A 549 15.79 18.31 -22.27
C GLY A 549 15.60 16.81 -22.56
N THR A 550 16.66 16.10 -22.94
CA THR A 550 16.66 14.65 -23.14
C THR A 550 17.31 13.96 -21.94
N LEU A 551 16.64 12.98 -21.36
CA LEU A 551 17.22 12.07 -20.37
C LEU A 551 17.98 10.96 -21.11
N HIS A 552 19.28 10.87 -20.87
CA HIS A 552 20.16 9.78 -21.28
C HIS A 552 20.34 8.86 -20.08
N VAL A 553 20.05 7.58 -20.24
CA VAL A 553 20.27 6.54 -19.22
C VAL A 553 21.23 5.52 -19.83
N THR A 554 22.28 5.17 -19.12
CA THR A 554 23.19 4.07 -19.46
C THR A 554 23.04 2.99 -18.39
N ALA A 555 22.90 1.74 -18.79
CA ALA A 555 22.81 0.58 -17.90
C ALA A 555 23.89 -0.45 -18.25
N PRO A 556 24.31 -1.30 -17.30
CA PRO A 556 25.18 -2.41 -17.64
C PRO A 556 24.45 -3.34 -18.63
N ALA A 557 25.21 -3.98 -19.52
CA ALA A 557 24.68 -4.72 -20.67
C ALA A 557 23.53 -5.67 -20.28
N GLY A 558 22.34 -5.43 -20.85
CA GLY A 558 21.15 -6.24 -20.65
C GLY A 558 19.86 -5.41 -20.65
N PRO A 559 18.70 -6.04 -20.91
CA PRO A 559 17.41 -5.36 -20.81
C PRO A 559 17.15 -4.96 -19.36
N ALA A 560 16.93 -3.67 -19.12
CA ALA A 560 16.61 -3.14 -17.79
C ALA A 560 15.32 -2.31 -17.87
N MET A 561 14.39 -2.54 -16.94
CA MET A 561 13.23 -1.67 -16.77
C MET A 561 13.45 -0.75 -15.58
N LEU A 562 13.33 0.55 -15.84
CA LEU A 562 13.28 1.57 -14.80
C LEU A 562 11.85 2.07 -14.68
N GLY A 563 11.37 2.35 -13.48
CA GLY A 563 10.25 3.25 -13.34
C GLY A 563 10.73 4.70 -13.41
N VAL A 564 9.91 5.57 -13.97
CA VAL A 564 10.09 7.02 -13.94
C VAL A 564 9.05 7.61 -13.00
N TRP A 565 9.50 8.42 -12.04
CA TRP A 565 8.64 9.18 -11.16
C TRP A 565 8.77 10.66 -11.44
N LEU A 566 7.64 11.34 -11.55
CA LEU A 566 7.55 12.79 -11.64
C LEU A 566 6.91 13.32 -10.36
N ASP A 567 7.63 14.16 -9.63
CA ASP A 567 7.15 14.75 -8.37
C ASP A 567 6.70 13.71 -7.33
N GLY A 568 7.39 12.56 -7.32
CA GLY A 568 7.08 11.45 -6.40
C GLY A 568 5.91 10.56 -6.84
N VAL A 569 5.29 10.86 -7.98
CA VAL A 569 4.23 10.05 -8.60
C VAL A 569 4.84 9.19 -9.70
N ALA A 570 4.56 7.89 -9.70
CA ALA A 570 4.97 7.00 -10.79
C ALA A 570 4.31 7.50 -12.09
N ALA A 571 5.13 7.85 -13.07
CA ALA A 571 4.68 8.42 -14.33
C ALA A 571 4.56 7.33 -15.39
N PHE A 572 5.64 6.60 -15.67
CA PHE A 572 5.69 5.54 -16.67
C PHE A 572 6.90 4.63 -16.43
N ALA A 573 6.92 3.47 -17.07
CA ALA A 573 8.10 2.62 -17.12
C ALA A 573 9.00 3.02 -18.31
N LEU A 574 10.32 2.93 -18.14
CA LEU A 574 11.35 3.17 -19.13
C LEU A 574 12.12 1.86 -19.32
N ALA A 575 11.93 1.22 -20.46
CA ALA A 575 12.72 0.07 -20.84
C ALA A 575 14.01 0.51 -21.55
N LEU A 576 15.13 -0.04 -21.10
CA LEU A 576 16.44 0.09 -21.72
C LEU A 576 16.65 -1.14 -22.60
N ASP A 577 16.79 -0.92 -23.90
CA ASP A 577 16.96 -1.96 -24.93
C ASP A 577 18.43 -1.87 -25.40
N GLY A 578 19.36 -2.25 -24.52
CA GLY A 578 20.80 -2.06 -24.69
C GLY A 578 21.46 -1.32 -23.52
N ASP A 579 22.73 -0.97 -23.70
CA ASP A 579 23.53 -0.22 -22.73
C ASP A 579 23.09 1.25 -22.61
N GLN A 580 22.31 1.78 -23.55
CA GLN A 580 21.82 3.16 -23.52
C GLN A 580 20.34 3.31 -23.89
N ALA A 581 19.64 4.24 -23.25
CA ALA A 581 18.37 4.77 -23.71
C ALA A 581 18.34 6.30 -23.67
N ARG A 582 17.62 6.88 -24.62
CA ARG A 582 17.35 8.32 -24.70
C ARG A 582 15.84 8.53 -24.60
N LEU A 583 15.43 9.44 -23.72
CA LEU A 583 14.04 9.80 -23.51
C LEU A 583 13.90 11.32 -23.56
N ALA A 584 13.22 11.82 -24.58
CA ALA A 584 12.82 13.23 -24.62
C ALA A 584 11.86 13.51 -23.44
N LEU A 585 12.23 14.45 -22.58
CA LEU A 585 11.34 14.91 -21.52
C LEU A 585 10.35 15.92 -22.14
N PRO A 586 9.06 15.90 -21.75
CA PRO A 586 8.10 16.85 -22.27
C PRO A 586 8.58 18.30 -22.04
N PRO A 587 8.40 19.21 -23.02
CA PRO A 587 8.63 20.63 -22.83
C PRO A 587 7.72 21.13 -21.70
N ASP A 588 8.30 21.90 -20.79
CA ASP A 588 7.78 22.17 -19.45
C ASP A 588 6.45 22.94 -19.48
N PRO A 589 5.32 22.39 -18.99
CA PRO A 589 4.07 23.16 -18.89
C PRO A 589 3.93 23.89 -17.55
N ARG A 590 4.90 23.79 -16.61
CA ARG A 590 4.75 24.35 -15.25
C ARG A 590 5.91 25.25 -14.85
N PRO A 591 5.67 26.56 -14.66
CA PRO A 591 6.66 27.44 -14.05
C PRO A 591 6.85 27.03 -12.58
N GLY A 592 7.94 26.31 -12.25
CA GLY A 592 8.23 25.91 -10.87
C GLY A 592 9.20 24.76 -10.61
N GLY A 593 9.63 24.02 -11.64
CA GLY A 593 10.67 22.98 -11.50
C GLY A 593 10.15 21.65 -10.93
N GLY A 594 9.85 20.69 -11.81
CA GLY A 594 9.51 19.32 -11.43
C GLY A 594 10.71 18.47 -11.01
N ARG A 595 10.44 17.41 -10.24
CA ARG A 595 11.38 16.37 -9.80
C ARG A 595 11.24 15.15 -10.70
N LEU A 596 12.35 14.70 -11.29
CA LEU A 596 12.45 13.42 -12.00
C LEU A 596 13.21 12.42 -11.13
N GLU A 597 12.64 11.25 -10.88
CA GLU A 597 13.36 10.10 -10.32
C GLU A 597 13.34 8.92 -11.28
N LEU A 598 14.47 8.22 -11.38
CA LEU A 598 14.53 6.88 -11.94
C LEU A 598 14.68 5.88 -10.80
N ARG A 599 13.92 4.79 -10.84
CA ARG A 599 14.13 3.66 -9.93
C ARG A 599 14.19 2.36 -10.71
N ASP A 600 14.98 1.41 -10.26
CA ASP A 600 14.98 0.06 -10.85
C ASP A 600 13.70 -0.71 -10.48
N ALA A 601 13.65 -1.96 -10.94
CA ALA A 601 12.57 -2.90 -10.68
C ALA A 601 12.37 -3.19 -9.16
N THR A 602 13.42 -3.04 -8.35
CA THR A 602 13.36 -3.19 -6.87
C THR A 602 12.84 -1.93 -6.17
N GLY A 603 12.73 -0.81 -6.90
CA GLY A 603 12.39 0.50 -6.37
C GLY A 603 13.58 1.25 -5.77
N THR A 604 14.81 0.79 -6.02
CA THR A 604 16.05 1.48 -5.65
C THR A 604 16.26 2.69 -6.56
N ARG A 605 16.65 3.83 -6.00
CA ARG A 605 16.82 5.09 -6.74
C ARG A 605 18.13 5.08 -7.53
N ILE A 606 18.06 5.45 -8.81
CA ILE A 606 19.20 5.44 -9.73
C ILE A 606 19.62 6.87 -10.11
N LEU A 607 18.65 7.69 -10.50
CA LEU A 607 18.87 9.10 -10.85
C LEU A 607 17.86 9.95 -10.11
N TRP A 608 18.32 11.09 -9.62
CA TRP A 608 17.49 12.10 -9.00
C TRP A 608 17.98 13.48 -9.41
N ARG A 609 17.11 14.29 -10.02
CA ARG A 609 17.39 15.71 -10.30
C ARG A 609 16.18 16.56 -9.93
N SER A 610 16.37 17.54 -9.04
CA SER A 610 15.47 18.69 -8.97
C SER A 610 15.91 19.70 -10.02
N ARG A 611 15.05 20.08 -10.96
CA ARG A 611 15.40 21.16 -11.90
C ARG A 611 15.56 22.48 -11.14
N THR A 612 16.76 23.03 -11.19
CA THR A 612 16.98 24.48 -11.38
C THR A 612 18.23 24.65 -12.23
N PRO A 613 18.08 25.15 -13.47
CA PRO A 613 18.86 26.30 -13.86
C PRO A 613 17.97 27.41 -14.45
N ARG A 614 18.29 28.65 -14.08
CA ARG A 614 17.79 29.86 -14.75
C ARG A 614 18.28 29.86 -16.19
N ASN A 615 17.35 30.13 -17.10
CA ASN A 615 17.51 30.56 -18.49
C ASN A 615 18.22 29.60 -19.46
N PRO A 616 17.51 29.17 -20.50
CA PRO A 616 18.10 29.29 -21.84
C PRO A 616 17.06 29.71 -22.88
N ASP A 617 17.34 30.77 -23.63
CA ASP A 617 16.73 31.05 -24.93
C ASP A 617 17.76 31.83 -25.79
N PRO A 618 17.78 31.74 -27.14
CA PRO A 618 16.98 30.91 -28.05
C PRO A 618 17.78 30.13 -29.12
N ARG A 619 17.16 29.09 -29.71
CA ARG A 619 16.80 28.95 -31.14
C ARG A 619 16.57 27.48 -31.56
N PRO A 620 15.66 27.22 -32.52
CA PRO A 620 15.36 25.87 -33.00
C PRO A 620 16.33 25.45 -34.11
N VAL A 621 16.74 24.17 -34.09
CA VAL A 621 17.23 23.46 -35.27
C VAL A 621 16.38 22.20 -35.38
N PHE A 622 15.51 22.16 -36.39
CA PHE A 622 15.00 20.90 -36.92
C PHE A 622 15.85 20.59 -38.14
N ASP A 623 16.46 19.42 -38.17
CA ASP A 623 16.76 18.73 -39.43
C ASP A 623 16.27 17.29 -39.29
N THR A 624 15.74 16.79 -40.39
CA THR A 624 14.86 15.61 -40.59
C THR A 624 15.40 14.28 -40.09
#